data_AF-A0A0R3ING4-F1
#
_entry.id   AF-A0A0R3ING4-F1
#
_cell.length_a   1.000
_cell.length_b   1.000
_cell.length_c   1.000
_cell.angle_alpha   90.00
_cell.angle_beta   90.00
_cell.angle_gamma   90.00
#
_symmetry.space_group_name_H-M   'P 1'
#
loop_
_entity.id
_entity.type
_entity.pdbx_description
1 polymer ?
#
loop_
_entity_poly.entity_id
_entity_poly.type
_entity_poly.pdbx_seq_one_letter_code
_entity_poly.pdbx_strand_id
1 'polypeptide(L)'
;MPLASEETSVSDTELLGGYRSGVTRIGAGAIAGRIVLLWYGKGAAHPNRSLGTVVIATTTAAPVTVDDLYLDRSAALDRLRSLLPELDLTKRVYAAELTDTHFADAWLPTSAGLEVYVPVAHVAGDYAPVVVPWARIADQLRPGILKQLRAD
;
A
#
# COMPACT_ATOMS: atom_id res chain seq x y z
N MET A 1 8.69 -11.21 -28.78
CA MET A 1 8.35 -10.26 -27.69
C MET A 1 8.18 -8.90 -28.33
N PRO A 2 7.13 -8.12 -28.01
CA PRO A 2 7.00 -6.78 -28.58
C PRO A 2 8.16 -5.91 -28.07
N LEU A 3 8.75 -5.11 -28.96
CA LEU A 3 9.75 -4.10 -28.59
C LEU A 3 9.07 -3.09 -27.65
N ALA A 4 9.69 -2.78 -26.50
CA ALA A 4 9.27 -1.68 -25.66
C ALA A 4 9.21 -0.41 -26.51
N SER A 5 8.14 0.38 -26.41
CA SER A 5 8.06 1.62 -27.19
C SER A 5 9.21 2.54 -26.80
N GLU A 6 9.82 3.23 -27.77
CA GLU A 6 10.95 4.15 -27.54
C GLU A 6 10.56 5.38 -26.66
N GLU A 7 9.29 5.49 -26.24
CA GLU A 7 8.77 6.60 -25.45
C GLU A 7 8.69 6.30 -23.95
N THR A 8 8.33 5.07 -23.56
CA THR A 8 8.21 4.68 -22.16
C THR A 8 8.68 3.25 -21.95
N SER A 9 9.64 3.07 -21.04
CA SER A 9 10.03 1.75 -20.55
C SER A 9 9.32 1.44 -19.23
N VAL A 10 8.94 0.18 -19.03
CA VAL A 10 8.39 -0.35 -17.78
C VAL A 10 9.05 -1.68 -17.49
N SER A 11 9.47 -1.89 -16.24
CA SER A 11 10.12 -3.11 -15.78
C SER A 11 9.73 -3.41 -14.33
N ASP A 12 9.87 -4.66 -13.90
CA ASP A 12 9.71 -5.03 -12.49
C ASP A 12 10.84 -4.47 -11.63
N THR A 13 10.55 -4.12 -10.38
CA THR A 13 11.55 -3.59 -9.45
C THR A 13 11.16 -3.85 -7.98
N GLU A 14 11.88 -3.21 -7.07
CA GLU A 14 11.57 -3.19 -5.64
C GLU A 14 11.58 -1.77 -5.06
N LEU A 15 10.80 -1.58 -4.00
CA LEU A 15 10.99 -0.42 -3.11
C LEU A 15 12.20 -0.68 -2.19
N LEU A 16 12.69 0.40 -1.57
CA LEU A 16 13.69 0.30 -0.50
C LEU A 16 13.24 -0.68 0.59
N GLY A 17 14.13 -1.58 1.01
CA GLY A 17 13.81 -2.67 1.94
C GLY A 17 13.39 -3.99 1.27
N GLY A 18 13.50 -4.10 -0.05
CA GLY A 18 13.31 -5.36 -0.78
C GLY A 18 11.84 -5.70 -1.08
N TYR A 19 10.95 -4.70 -1.04
CA TYR A 19 9.53 -4.88 -1.31
C TYR A 19 9.29 -5.03 -2.82
N ARG A 20 9.23 -6.28 -3.30
CA ARG A 20 9.02 -6.66 -4.71
C ARG A 20 7.55 -6.86 -5.08
N SER A 21 7.28 -6.98 -6.37
CA SER A 21 6.02 -7.53 -6.88
C SER A 21 5.79 -8.97 -6.40
N GLY A 22 4.54 -9.34 -6.10
CA GLY A 22 4.17 -10.70 -5.73
C GLY A 22 2.96 -10.81 -4.81
N VAL A 23 2.57 -12.05 -4.51
CA VAL A 23 1.56 -12.36 -3.48
C VAL A 23 2.19 -12.17 -2.10
N THR A 24 1.56 -11.35 -1.28
CA THR A 24 2.05 -10.99 0.07
C THR A 24 1.28 -11.72 1.18
N ARG A 25 0.07 -12.20 0.88
CA ARG A 25 -0.73 -13.02 1.79
C ARG A 25 -1.58 -14.01 1.02
N ILE A 26 -1.63 -15.24 1.53
CA ILE A 26 -2.64 -16.26 1.18
C ILE A 26 -3.26 -16.68 2.51
N GLY A 27 -4.57 -16.47 2.67
CA GLY A 27 -5.29 -16.91 3.85
C GLY A 27 -6.75 -17.19 3.54
N ALA A 28 -7.41 -17.96 4.40
CA ALA A 28 -8.78 -18.43 4.18
C ALA A 28 -9.83 -17.32 4.00
N GLY A 29 -9.57 -16.07 4.39
CA GLY A 29 -10.49 -14.93 4.22
C GLY A 29 -10.10 -13.92 3.14
N ALA A 30 -8.81 -13.85 2.76
CA ALA A 30 -8.33 -12.97 1.71
C ALA A 30 -6.98 -13.42 1.13
N ILE A 31 -6.79 -13.18 -0.18
CA ILE A 31 -5.48 -13.18 -0.84
C ILE A 31 -5.09 -11.73 -1.10
N ALA A 32 -3.81 -11.40 -0.91
CA ALA A 32 -3.31 -10.05 -1.12
C ALA A 32 -2.02 -10.06 -1.94
N GLY A 33 -1.82 -9.03 -2.74
CA GLY A 33 -0.65 -8.92 -3.59
C GLY A 33 -0.30 -7.48 -3.95
N ARG A 34 0.96 -7.29 -4.31
CA ARG A 34 1.56 -6.02 -4.70
C ARG A 34 2.17 -6.14 -6.09
N ILE A 35 2.14 -5.05 -6.84
CA ILE A 35 2.99 -4.83 -8.02
C ILE A 35 3.85 -3.59 -7.80
N VAL A 36 5.14 -3.68 -8.13
CA VAL A 36 6.11 -2.59 -8.05
C VAL A 36 6.81 -2.46 -9.40
N LEU A 37 6.64 -1.32 -10.04
CA LEU A 37 7.12 -1.08 -11.40
C LEU A 37 8.14 0.05 -11.39
N LEU A 38 9.24 -0.14 -12.10
CA LEU A 38 10.13 0.95 -12.50
C LEU A 38 9.71 1.40 -13.90
N TRP A 39 9.44 2.68 -14.07
CA TRP A 39 9.14 3.23 -15.39
C TRP A 39 9.96 4.48 -15.68
N TYR A 40 10.29 4.68 -16.95
CA TYR A 40 10.99 5.86 -17.43
C TYR A 40 10.33 6.33 -18.73
N GLY A 41 9.85 7.57 -18.72
CA GLY A 41 9.40 8.27 -19.92
C GLY A 41 10.55 9.06 -20.54
N LYS A 42 10.65 9.07 -21.87
CA LYS A 42 11.67 9.83 -22.61
C LYS A 42 11.70 11.29 -22.18
N GLY A 43 12.88 11.78 -21.81
CA GLY A 43 13.08 13.16 -21.36
C GLY A 43 12.80 13.39 -19.86
N ALA A 44 12.37 12.37 -19.11
CA ALA A 44 12.34 12.45 -17.66
C ALA A 44 13.77 12.55 -17.10
N ALA A 45 13.91 13.26 -15.97
CA ALA A 45 15.20 13.41 -15.30
C ALA A 45 15.71 12.09 -14.69
N HIS A 46 14.80 11.19 -14.31
CA HIS A 46 15.09 9.91 -13.71
C HIS A 46 13.90 8.95 -13.88
N PRO A 47 14.10 7.63 -13.75
CA PRO A 47 13.00 6.67 -13.62
C PRO A 47 12.19 6.93 -12.34
N ASN A 48 10.92 6.52 -12.33
CA ASN A 48 10.05 6.57 -11.15
C ASN A 48 9.58 5.17 -10.80
N ARG A 49 9.21 4.97 -9.54
CA ARG A 49 8.50 3.77 -9.12
C ARG A 49 7.00 4.01 -9.09
N SER A 50 6.25 3.02 -9.56
CA SER A 50 4.80 2.94 -9.36
C SER A 50 4.46 1.70 -8.57
N LEU A 51 3.38 1.80 -7.80
CA LEU A 51 2.93 0.77 -6.91
C LEU A 51 1.43 0.52 -7.14
N GLY A 52 1.04 -0.75 -7.13
CA GLY A 52 -0.36 -1.15 -7.01
C GLY A 52 -0.51 -2.25 -5.96
N THR A 53 -1.66 -2.25 -5.28
CA THR A 53 -2.03 -3.28 -4.31
C THR A 53 -3.39 -3.84 -4.65
N VAL A 54 -3.60 -5.12 -4.34
CA VAL A 54 -4.91 -5.76 -4.47
C VAL A 54 -5.13 -6.68 -3.27
N VAL A 55 -6.36 -6.66 -2.78
CA VAL A 55 -6.85 -7.59 -1.76
C VAL A 55 -8.15 -8.19 -2.28
N ILE A 56 -8.26 -9.51 -2.28
CA ILE A 56 -9.39 -10.25 -2.86
C ILE A 56 -9.97 -11.15 -1.78
N ALA A 57 -11.27 -11.03 -1.52
CA ALA A 57 -11.99 -11.93 -0.63
C ALA A 57 -12.04 -13.33 -1.25
N THR A 58 -11.58 -14.34 -0.53
CA THR A 58 -11.50 -15.74 -1.02
C THR A 58 -12.87 -16.38 -1.23
N THR A 59 -13.89 -15.94 -0.51
CA THR A 59 -15.23 -16.53 -0.56
C THR A 59 -16.05 -16.06 -1.76
N THR A 60 -15.78 -14.86 -2.28
CA THR A 60 -16.57 -14.22 -3.34
C THR A 60 -15.76 -13.83 -4.57
N ALA A 61 -14.42 -13.89 -4.48
CA ALA A 61 -13.48 -13.32 -5.46
C ALA A 61 -13.65 -11.82 -5.71
N ALA A 62 -14.40 -11.11 -4.84
CA ALA A 62 -14.56 -9.67 -4.94
C ALA A 62 -13.33 -8.94 -4.36
N PRO A 63 -12.94 -7.78 -4.92
CA PRO A 63 -11.96 -6.91 -4.28
C PRO A 63 -12.43 -6.48 -2.89
N VAL A 64 -11.50 -6.40 -1.94
CA VAL A 64 -11.70 -5.70 -0.66
C VAL A 64 -11.06 -4.33 -0.79
N THR A 65 -11.87 -3.29 -0.79
CA THR A 65 -11.46 -1.90 -1.02
C THR A 65 -11.39 -1.12 0.28
N VAL A 66 -10.94 0.14 0.21
CA VAL A 66 -10.93 1.06 1.36
C VAL A 66 -12.34 1.32 1.92
N ASP A 67 -13.37 1.28 1.06
CA ASP A 67 -14.77 1.52 1.47
C ASP A 67 -15.37 0.32 2.22
N ASP A 68 -14.85 -0.89 1.97
CA ASP A 68 -15.15 -2.11 2.73
C ASP A 68 -14.40 -2.18 4.06
N LEU A 69 -13.25 -1.49 4.15
CA LEU A 69 -12.36 -1.56 5.30
C LEU A 69 -12.84 -0.72 6.48
N TYR A 70 -13.16 0.55 6.23
CA TYR A 70 -13.39 1.53 7.30
C TYR A 70 -14.86 1.74 7.62
N LEU A 71 -15.15 1.86 8.92
CA LEU A 71 -16.47 2.25 9.41
C LEU A 71 -16.79 3.69 9.02
N ASP A 72 -15.85 4.59 9.28
CA ASP A 72 -15.84 5.99 8.85
C ASP A 72 -14.51 6.24 8.14
N ARG A 73 -14.57 6.46 6.82
CA ARG A 73 -13.37 6.65 5.99
C ARG A 73 -12.61 7.91 6.40
N SER A 74 -13.28 9.00 6.76
CA SER A 74 -12.60 10.24 7.12
C SER A 74 -11.85 10.07 8.43
N ALA A 75 -12.52 9.54 9.46
CA ALA A 75 -11.92 9.33 10.77
C ALA A 75 -10.73 8.34 10.72
N ALA A 76 -10.85 7.29 9.91
CA ALA A 76 -9.77 6.34 9.71
C ALA A 76 -8.55 6.98 9.03
N LEU A 77 -8.76 7.79 8.00
CA LEU A 77 -7.67 8.49 7.31
C LEU A 77 -7.00 9.52 8.21
N ASP A 78 -7.75 10.27 9.03
CA ASP A 78 -7.17 11.21 10.00
C ASP A 78 -6.32 10.49 11.05
N ARG A 79 -6.77 9.30 11.50
CA ARG A 79 -5.96 8.46 12.37
C ARG A 79 -4.69 7.97 11.68
N LEU A 80 -4.77 7.52 10.44
CA LEU A 80 -3.59 7.10 9.67
C LEU A 80 -2.60 8.26 9.49
N ARG A 81 -3.06 9.48 9.16
CA ARG A 81 -2.18 10.65 9.05
C ARG A 81 -1.36 10.91 10.31
N SER A 82 -1.93 10.62 11.47
CA SER A 82 -1.22 10.74 12.76
C SER A 82 -0.24 9.57 12.99
N LEU A 83 -0.65 8.34 12.66
CA LEU A 83 0.13 7.13 12.93
C LEU A 83 1.29 6.92 11.95
N LEU A 84 1.13 7.25 10.67
CA LEU A 84 2.12 6.92 9.64
C LEU A 84 3.49 7.59 9.88
N PRO A 85 3.60 8.90 10.20
CA PRO A 85 4.88 9.51 10.55
C PRO A 85 5.46 8.97 11.87
N GLU A 86 4.60 8.66 12.85
CA GLU A 86 5.01 8.09 14.16
C GLU A 86 5.71 6.73 13.95
N LEU A 87 5.08 5.87 13.15
CA LEU A 87 5.47 4.48 12.95
C LEU A 87 6.53 4.27 11.87
N ASP A 88 6.79 5.26 11.01
CA ASP A 88 7.87 5.18 10.04
C ASP A 88 9.24 5.19 10.72
N LEU A 89 9.91 4.03 10.72
CA LEU A 89 11.26 3.85 11.25
C LEU A 89 12.33 4.51 10.38
N THR A 90 12.03 4.74 9.09
CA THR A 90 12.97 5.33 8.14
C THR A 90 12.97 6.84 8.14
N LYS A 91 12.00 7.47 8.81
CA LYS A 91 11.85 8.94 8.95
C LYS A 91 11.75 9.67 7.62
N ARG A 92 11.11 9.04 6.63
CA ARG A 92 10.82 9.57 5.30
C ARG A 92 9.38 10.08 5.17
N VAL A 93 8.48 9.67 6.05
CA VAL A 93 7.09 10.11 6.06
C VAL A 93 6.92 11.38 6.90
N TYR A 94 6.55 12.48 6.25
CA TYR A 94 6.29 13.76 6.92
C TYR A 94 4.80 14.06 6.96
N ALA A 95 4.28 14.40 8.15
CA ALA A 95 2.86 14.71 8.33
C ALA A 95 2.36 15.82 7.39
N ALA A 96 3.20 16.83 7.12
CA ALA A 96 2.89 17.94 6.23
C ALA A 96 2.74 17.53 4.76
N GLU A 97 3.23 16.35 4.37
CA GLU A 97 3.13 15.81 3.00
C GLU A 97 1.91 14.89 2.84
N LEU A 98 1.24 14.50 3.94
CA LEU A 98 0.04 13.65 3.93
C LEU A 98 -1.26 14.47 3.72
N THR A 99 -1.26 15.37 2.74
CA THR A 99 -2.35 16.33 2.51
C THR A 99 -3.50 15.75 1.69
N ASP A 100 -3.26 14.68 0.94
CA ASP A 100 -4.25 13.99 0.12
C ASP A 100 -4.66 12.63 0.75
N THR A 101 -5.29 11.78 -0.07
CA THR A 101 -5.70 10.43 0.30
C THR A 101 -4.99 9.37 -0.53
N HIS A 102 -3.85 9.67 -1.17
CA HIS A 102 -3.21 8.72 -2.09
C HIS A 102 -2.70 7.46 -1.38
N PHE A 103 -2.43 7.53 -0.07
CA PHE A 103 -2.11 6.37 0.75
C PHE A 103 -3.33 5.49 1.10
N ALA A 104 -4.56 5.96 0.87
CA ALA A 104 -5.79 5.27 1.27
C ALA A 104 -6.03 3.95 0.52
N ASP A 105 -5.57 3.87 -0.73
CA ASP A 105 -5.79 2.71 -1.60
C ASP A 105 -4.55 1.80 -1.70
N ALA A 106 -3.40 2.25 -1.19
CA ALA A 106 -2.13 1.54 -1.24
C ALA A 106 -1.86 0.82 0.09
N TRP A 107 -2.54 -0.30 0.33
CA TRP A 107 -2.41 -1.07 1.56
C TRP A 107 -2.50 -2.59 1.35
N LEU A 108 -1.93 -3.34 2.29
CA LEU A 108 -2.05 -4.80 2.35
C LEU A 108 -2.23 -5.30 3.80
N PRO A 109 -3.05 -6.34 4.02
CA PRO A 109 -3.13 -6.99 5.32
C PRO A 109 -1.88 -7.84 5.59
N THR A 110 -1.32 -7.69 6.78
CA THR A 110 -0.26 -8.57 7.30
C THR A 110 -0.71 -9.22 8.61
N SER A 111 0.06 -10.18 9.12
CA SER A 111 -0.19 -10.76 10.45
C SER A 111 -0.08 -9.72 11.57
N ALA A 112 0.81 -8.73 11.43
CA ALA A 112 1.09 -7.71 12.45
C ALA A 112 0.17 -6.49 12.36
N GLY A 113 -0.29 -6.13 11.16
CA GLY A 113 -1.01 -4.88 10.93
C GLY A 113 -1.40 -4.62 9.49
N LEU A 114 -1.91 -3.41 9.25
CA LEU A 114 -2.14 -2.87 7.91
C LEU A 114 -0.83 -2.27 7.39
N GLU A 115 -0.20 -2.88 6.39
CA GLU A 115 0.95 -2.28 5.72
C GLU A 115 0.44 -1.26 4.71
N VAL A 116 0.72 0.02 4.95
CA VAL A 116 0.35 1.14 4.08
C VAL A 116 1.61 1.61 3.35
N TYR A 117 1.51 1.81 2.03
CA TYR A 117 2.60 2.34 1.23
C TYR A 117 2.40 3.83 1.02
N VAL A 118 3.12 4.60 1.82
CA VAL A 118 3.00 6.06 1.85
C VAL A 118 3.83 6.67 0.72
N PRO A 119 3.25 7.47 -0.18
CA PRO A 119 4.03 8.23 -1.15
C PRO A 119 5.01 9.16 -0.42
N VAL A 120 6.26 9.21 -0.88
CA VAL A 120 7.29 10.12 -0.37
C VAL A 120 8.03 10.76 -1.55
N ALA A 121 8.81 11.81 -1.28
CA ALA A 121 9.63 12.44 -2.31
C ALA A 121 10.47 11.41 -3.09
N HIS A 122 10.66 11.61 -4.40
CA HIS A 122 11.39 10.68 -5.26
C HIS A 122 12.78 10.32 -4.71
N VAL A 123 13.51 11.33 -4.21
CA VAL A 123 14.84 11.15 -3.59
C VAL A 123 14.82 10.25 -2.34
N ALA A 124 13.66 10.13 -1.69
CA ALA A 124 13.41 9.24 -0.56
C ALA A 124 12.89 7.85 -0.97
N GLY A 125 12.82 7.55 -2.28
CA GLY A 125 12.51 6.23 -2.82
C GLY A 125 11.05 6.00 -3.23
N ASP A 126 10.30 7.07 -3.53
CA ASP A 126 8.92 7.10 -4.05
C ASP A 126 7.83 6.61 -3.07
N TYR A 127 8.09 5.52 -2.34
CA TYR A 127 7.17 4.98 -1.33
C TYR A 127 7.90 4.53 -0.06
N ALA A 128 7.23 4.72 1.08
CA ALA A 128 7.62 4.20 2.38
C ALA A 128 6.56 3.21 2.89
N PRO A 129 6.87 1.90 2.94
CA PRO A 129 6.01 0.93 3.60
C PRO A 129 6.00 1.17 5.12
N VAL A 130 4.82 1.34 5.70
CA VAL A 130 4.62 1.52 7.15
C VAL A 130 3.56 0.56 7.63
N VAL A 131 3.91 -0.29 8.61
CA VAL A 131 2.96 -1.21 9.23
C VAL A 131 2.26 -0.51 10.39
N VAL A 132 0.94 -0.33 10.26
CA VAL A 132 0.07 0.15 11.32
C VAL A 132 -0.47 -1.06 12.10
N PRO A 133 -0.08 -1.26 13.38
CA PRO A 133 -0.54 -2.40 14.16
C PRO A 133 -2.05 -2.44 14.24
N TRP A 134 -2.65 -3.64 14.12
CA TRP A 134 -4.11 -3.80 14.16
C TRP A 134 -4.73 -3.16 15.41
N ALA A 135 -4.07 -3.26 16.56
CA ALA A 135 -4.52 -2.67 17.82
C ALA A 135 -4.66 -1.14 17.79
N ARG A 136 -3.98 -0.44 16.88
CA ARG A 136 -4.04 1.03 16.75
C ARG A 136 -5.16 1.50 15.82
N ILE A 137 -5.74 0.62 15.02
CA ILE A 137 -6.73 0.96 13.98
C ILE A 137 -8.02 0.14 14.06
N ALA A 138 -8.09 -0.92 14.88
CA ALA A 138 -9.20 -1.87 14.89
C ALA A 138 -10.58 -1.24 15.15
N ASP A 139 -10.67 -0.19 15.96
CA ASP A 139 -11.89 0.57 16.23
C ASP A 139 -12.35 1.45 15.06
N GLN A 140 -11.51 1.65 14.04
CA GLN A 140 -11.86 2.34 12.79
C GLN A 140 -12.36 1.37 11.72
N LEU A 141 -12.24 0.06 11.94
CA LEU A 141 -12.57 -0.97 10.96
C LEU A 141 -14.04 -1.39 11.05
N ARG A 142 -14.65 -1.75 9.90
CA ARG A 142 -15.98 -2.35 9.88
C ARG A 142 -16.00 -3.66 10.68
N PRO A 143 -17.10 -3.99 11.38
CA PRO A 143 -17.22 -5.27 12.09
C PRO A 143 -16.90 -6.47 11.18
N GLY A 144 -16.10 -7.41 11.68
CA GLY A 144 -15.76 -8.64 10.96
C GLY A 144 -14.59 -8.53 9.98
N ILE A 145 -14.24 -7.34 9.47
CA ILE A 145 -13.19 -7.20 8.46
C ILE A 145 -11.81 -7.63 8.98
N LEU A 146 -11.50 -7.31 10.25
CA LEU A 146 -10.24 -7.71 10.86
C LEU A 146 -10.13 -9.24 10.97
N LYS A 147 -11.24 -9.92 11.26
CA LYS A 147 -11.29 -11.39 11.31
C LYS A 147 -11.08 -11.98 9.92
N GLN A 148 -11.73 -11.40 8.90
CA GLN A 148 -11.57 -11.83 7.51
C GLN A 148 -10.12 -11.68 7.03
N LEU A 149 -9.54 -10.49 7.20
CA LEU A 149 -8.19 -10.19 6.72
C LEU A 149 -7.09 -11.01 7.42
N ARG A 150 -7.36 -11.53 8.63
CA ARG A 150 -6.42 -12.32 9.43
C ARG A 150 -6.70 -13.82 9.43
N ALA A 151 -7.71 -14.28 8.69
CA ALA A 151 -7.96 -15.71 8.56
C ALA A 151 -6.81 -16.36 7.76
N ASP A 152 -6.26 -17.45 8.27
CA ASP A 152 -5.23 -18.28 7.65
C ASP A 152 -5.87 -19.52 7.01
#